data_AF-A0A1W9GID3-F1
#
_entry.id   AF-A0A1W9GID3-F1
#
_cell.length_a   1.000
_cell.length_b   1.000
_cell.length_c   1.000
_cell.angle_alpha   90.00
_cell.angle_beta   90.00
_cell.angle_gamma   90.00
#
_symmetry.space_group_name_H-M   'P 1'
#
loop_
_entity.id
_entity.type
_entity.pdbx_description
1 polymer ?
#
loop_
_entity_poly.entity_id
_entity_poly.type
_entity_poly.pdbx_seq_one_letter_code
_entity_poly.pdbx_strand_id
1 'polypeptide(L)'
;MAEQVMRPVPTGSTKVSLYFVVHDSATPFQPKAALAFNTAGIVVSYAKKKAARVAITPVTQTVTGAWASGGLVQVDGTNMPGLVRLDVPDAAFAPDGVSDEVFVSVLATGYEPTVLRVPLIDPIKTDVTLSTVSTRTDN
;
A
#
# COMPACT_ATOMS: atom_id res chain seq x y z
N MET A 1 3.95 -14.19 15.86
CA MET A 1 3.21 -13.37 14.88
C MET A 1 4.26 -12.49 14.22
N ALA A 2 4.67 -12.81 12.98
CA ALA A 2 5.68 -12.02 12.30
C ALA A 2 4.99 -10.76 11.75
N GLU A 3 5.24 -9.61 12.36
CA GLU A 3 4.93 -8.34 11.73
C GLU A 3 5.79 -8.26 10.47
N GLN A 4 5.15 -8.30 9.30
CA GLN A 4 5.84 -8.11 8.03
C GLN A 4 6.50 -6.73 8.12
N VAL A 5 7.84 -6.69 8.30
CA VAL A 5 8.58 -5.43 8.48
C VAL A 5 8.51 -4.67 7.16
N MET A 6 7.46 -3.88 7.00
CA MET A 6 7.30 -3.04 5.83
C MET A 6 8.27 -1.87 5.95
N ARG A 7 9.11 -1.69 4.93
CA ARG A 7 9.97 -0.51 4.83
C ARG A 7 9.06 0.73 4.83
N PRO A 8 9.40 1.78 5.60
CA PRO A 8 8.63 3.02 5.55
C PRO A 8 8.57 3.60 4.14
N VAL A 9 7.40 4.13 3.78
CA VAL A 9 7.13 4.73 2.49
C VAL A 9 7.19 6.26 2.65
N PRO A 10 7.98 6.98 1.83
CA PRO A 10 7.98 8.43 1.88
C PRO A 10 6.59 9.01 1.59
N THR A 11 6.17 9.99 2.38
CA THR A 11 4.96 10.78 2.12
C THR A 11 5.06 11.42 0.73
N GLY A 12 4.00 11.31 -0.08
CA GLY A 12 3.97 11.75 -1.47
C GLY A 12 4.49 10.73 -2.50
N SER A 13 4.83 9.50 -2.07
CA SER A 13 5.18 8.43 -3.00
C SER A 13 4.05 8.15 -3.99
N THR A 14 4.42 7.87 -5.25
CA THR A 14 3.48 7.47 -6.30
C THR A 14 3.84 6.07 -6.81
N LYS A 15 2.86 5.39 -7.41
CA LYS A 15 3.03 4.07 -8.04
C LYS A 15 3.55 2.99 -7.09
N VAL A 16 3.01 2.97 -5.87
CA VAL A 16 3.38 1.98 -4.85
C VAL A 16 2.58 0.70 -5.05
N SER A 17 3.31 -0.42 -5.14
CA SER A 17 2.75 -1.78 -5.16
C SER A 17 3.10 -2.49 -3.85
N LEU A 18 2.08 -3.01 -3.17
CA LEU A 18 2.23 -3.75 -1.93
C LEU A 18 2.05 -5.25 -2.18
N TYR A 19 2.81 -6.06 -1.45
CA TYR A 19 2.77 -7.51 -1.52
C TYR A 19 2.46 -8.09 -0.14
N PHE A 20 1.38 -8.86 -0.04
CA PHE A 20 0.95 -9.50 1.20
C PHE A 20 0.29 -10.84 0.91
N VAL A 21 0.20 -11.68 1.94
CA VAL A 21 -0.40 -13.01 1.83
C VAL A 21 -1.84 -12.95 2.34
N VAL A 22 -2.76 -13.50 1.56
CA VAL A 22 -4.16 -13.73 1.98
C VAL A 22 -4.38 -15.18 2.39
N HIS A 23 -5.26 -15.38 3.36
CA HIS A 23 -5.53 -16.69 3.96
C HIS A 23 -6.98 -17.12 3.78
N ASP A 24 -7.23 -18.42 3.91
CA ASP A 24 -8.57 -19.00 3.87
C ASP A 24 -9.33 -18.70 5.17
N SER A 25 -10.59 -18.25 5.05
CA SER A 25 -11.41 -17.96 6.22
C SER A 25 -11.88 -19.22 6.97
N ALA A 26 -12.00 -20.37 6.28
CA ALA A 26 -12.41 -21.64 6.85
C ALA A 26 -11.24 -22.39 7.49
N THR A 27 -10.02 -22.21 6.98
CA THR A 27 -8.78 -22.70 7.59
C THR A 27 -7.81 -21.55 7.78
N PRO A 28 -7.97 -20.77 8.87
CA PRO A 28 -7.12 -19.63 9.17
C PRO A 28 -5.64 -20.02 9.10
N PHE A 29 -4.79 -19.07 8.69
CA PHE A 29 -3.35 -19.28 8.47
C PHE A 29 -2.96 -20.18 7.28
N GLN A 30 -3.90 -20.74 6.52
CA GLN A 30 -3.59 -21.40 5.25
C GLN A 30 -3.67 -20.39 4.10
N PRO A 31 -2.58 -20.15 3.33
CA PRO A 31 -2.62 -19.23 2.22
C PRO A 31 -3.65 -19.70 1.18
N LYS A 32 -4.50 -18.78 0.71
CA LYS A 32 -5.56 -19.10 -0.25
C LYS A 32 -5.24 -18.56 -1.64
N ALA A 33 -5.25 -19.46 -2.63
CA ALA A 33 -5.05 -19.08 -4.02
C ALA A 33 -6.34 -18.61 -4.70
N ALA A 34 -6.19 -18.10 -5.92
CA ALA A 34 -7.23 -17.57 -6.80
C ALA A 34 -7.93 -16.28 -6.34
N LEU A 35 -7.25 -15.42 -5.57
CA LEU A 35 -7.76 -14.08 -5.33
C LEU A 35 -7.55 -13.22 -6.58
N ALA A 36 -8.62 -12.62 -7.07
CA ALA A 36 -8.63 -11.78 -8.26
C ALA A 36 -9.46 -10.50 -8.01
N PHE A 37 -9.29 -9.51 -8.88
CA PHE A 37 -10.01 -8.22 -8.80
C PHE A 37 -11.54 -8.37 -8.80
N ASN A 38 -12.07 -9.47 -9.31
CA ASN A 38 -13.50 -9.77 -9.42
C ASN A 38 -13.96 -10.93 -8.51
N THR A 39 -13.15 -11.34 -7.52
CA THR A 39 -13.58 -12.35 -6.54
C THR A 39 -14.87 -11.90 -5.85
N ALA A 40 -15.80 -12.85 -5.64
CA ALA A 40 -17.08 -12.55 -5.01
C ALA A 40 -16.90 -11.88 -3.64
N GLY A 41 -17.66 -10.80 -3.40
CA GLY A 41 -17.61 -10.05 -2.15
C GLY A 41 -16.30 -9.30 -1.90
N ILE A 42 -15.46 -9.09 -2.91
CA ILE A 42 -14.20 -8.39 -2.73
C ILE A 42 -14.41 -6.93 -2.30
N VAL A 43 -13.71 -6.53 -1.25
CA VAL A 43 -13.63 -5.17 -0.78
C VAL A 43 -12.17 -4.84 -0.54
N VAL A 44 -11.65 -3.89 -1.31
CA VAL A 44 -10.31 -3.33 -1.16
C VAL A 44 -10.46 -1.90 -0.66
N SER A 45 -9.72 -1.54 0.37
CA SER A 45 -9.83 -0.22 0.99
C SER A 45 -8.49 0.25 1.53
N TYR A 46 -8.37 1.56 1.73
CA TYR A 46 -7.35 2.11 2.61
C TYR A 46 -7.96 3.10 3.60
N ALA A 47 -7.27 3.33 4.71
CA ALA A 47 -7.55 4.42 5.62
C ALA A 47 -6.22 5.00 6.08
N LYS A 48 -6.07 6.31 6.03
CA LYS A 48 -4.95 6.95 6.73
C LYS A 48 -5.26 7.00 8.23
N LYS A 49 -4.25 7.03 9.08
CA LYS A 49 -4.45 7.13 10.53
C LYS A 49 -5.27 8.38 10.85
N LYS A 50 -6.29 8.24 11.69
CA LYS A 50 -7.27 9.31 12.03
C LYS A 50 -8.08 9.83 10.83
N ALA A 51 -8.11 9.12 9.71
CA ALA A 51 -8.96 9.44 8.55
C ALA A 51 -10.02 8.37 8.31
N ALA A 52 -11.07 8.76 7.57
CA ALA A 52 -12.12 7.82 7.16
C ALA A 52 -11.59 6.80 6.13
N ARG A 53 -12.26 5.65 6.07
CA ARG A 53 -12.04 4.64 5.04
C ARG A 53 -12.30 5.23 3.65
N VAL A 54 -11.40 4.95 2.72
CA VAL A 54 -11.56 5.18 1.28
C VAL A 54 -11.61 3.83 0.57
N ALA A 55 -12.62 3.62 -0.27
CA ALA A 55 -12.73 2.41 -1.09
C ALA A 55 -11.75 2.48 -2.26
N ILE A 56 -11.10 1.36 -2.57
CA ILE A 56 -10.31 1.17 -3.79
C ILE A 56 -11.16 0.32 -4.72
N THR A 57 -11.39 0.80 -5.94
CA THR A 57 -12.04 -0.02 -6.99
C THR A 57 -10.98 -0.96 -7.54
N PRO A 58 -11.09 -2.29 -7.33
CA PRO A 58 -10.11 -3.22 -7.83
C PRO A 58 -10.20 -3.31 -9.36
N VAL A 59 -9.06 -3.29 -10.02
CA VAL A 59 -8.96 -3.46 -11.48
C VAL A 59 -8.05 -4.63 -11.81
N THR A 60 -8.23 -5.19 -13.00
CA THR A 60 -7.36 -6.26 -13.48
C THR A 60 -5.91 -5.77 -13.55
N GLN A 61 -4.98 -6.67 -13.25
CA GLN A 61 -3.55 -6.42 -13.31
C GLN A 61 -2.84 -7.70 -13.74
N THR A 62 -1.64 -7.54 -14.28
CA THR A 62 -0.69 -8.61 -14.58
C THR A 62 0.48 -8.54 -13.61
N VAL A 63 1.05 -9.69 -13.26
CA VAL A 63 2.08 -9.79 -12.21
C VAL A 63 3.26 -8.84 -12.45
N THR A 64 3.69 -8.72 -13.71
CA THR A 64 4.80 -7.86 -14.16
C THR A 64 4.35 -6.57 -14.83
N GLY A 65 3.04 -6.29 -14.84
CA GLY A 65 2.47 -5.12 -15.50
C GLY A 65 2.87 -3.81 -14.84
N ALA A 66 2.83 -2.73 -15.62
CA ALA A 66 2.96 -1.37 -15.09
C ALA A 66 1.90 -1.12 -14.01
N TRP A 67 2.25 -0.31 -13.01
CA TRP A 67 1.32 0.07 -11.95
C TRP A 67 0.03 0.65 -12.54
N ALA A 68 -1.11 0.19 -12.01
CA ALA A 68 -2.43 0.73 -12.32
C ALA A 68 -3.19 0.96 -11.02
N SER A 69 -3.82 2.11 -10.85
CA SER A 69 -4.55 2.43 -9.62
C SER A 69 -5.61 1.38 -9.30
N GLY A 70 -5.46 0.68 -8.18
CA GLY A 70 -6.35 -0.41 -7.75
C GLY A 70 -6.06 -1.77 -8.40
N GLY A 71 -4.96 -1.90 -9.13
CA GLY A 71 -4.55 -3.14 -9.79
C GLY A 71 -4.35 -4.26 -8.77
N LEU A 72 -5.07 -5.36 -8.93
CA LEU A 72 -5.01 -6.50 -8.04
C LEU A 72 -4.76 -7.79 -8.82
N VAL A 73 -3.75 -8.54 -8.43
CA VAL A 73 -3.43 -9.83 -9.03
C VAL A 73 -2.72 -10.73 -8.03
N GLN A 74 -3.04 -12.02 -8.04
CA GLN A 74 -2.23 -13.00 -7.34
C GLN A 74 -0.92 -13.25 -8.11
N VAL A 75 0.21 -13.29 -7.41
CA VAL A 75 1.54 -13.45 -8.02
C VAL A 75 1.72 -14.84 -8.63
N ASP A 76 1.49 -15.90 -7.86
CA ASP A 76 1.54 -17.29 -8.34
C ASP A 76 0.56 -18.14 -7.52
N GLY A 77 -0.39 -18.79 -8.18
CA GLY A 77 -1.39 -19.64 -7.53
C GLY A 77 -0.86 -20.98 -7.03
N THR A 78 0.24 -21.45 -7.57
CA THR A 78 0.78 -22.80 -7.41
C THR A 78 2.01 -22.82 -6.51
N ASN A 79 3.00 -21.99 -6.79
CA ASN A 79 4.28 -21.98 -6.05
C ASN A 79 4.30 -20.96 -4.90
N MET A 80 3.43 -19.95 -4.95
CA MET A 80 3.31 -18.91 -3.92
C MET A 80 1.84 -18.62 -3.55
N PRO A 81 1.07 -19.65 -3.12
CA PRO A 81 -0.34 -19.47 -2.83
C PRO A 81 -0.57 -18.31 -1.86
N GLY A 82 -1.64 -17.56 -2.08
CA GLY A 82 -2.00 -16.41 -1.24
C GLY A 82 -1.17 -15.15 -1.45
N LEU A 83 0.00 -15.18 -2.10
CA LEU A 83 0.78 -13.96 -2.34
C LEU A 83 0.09 -13.09 -3.41
N VAL A 84 -0.30 -11.89 -3.01
CA VAL A 84 -1.05 -10.95 -3.82
C VAL A 84 -0.28 -9.64 -3.96
N ARG A 85 -0.31 -9.08 -5.17
CA ARG A 85 0.12 -7.72 -5.48
C ARG A 85 -1.11 -6.81 -5.50
N LEU A 86 -1.04 -5.70 -4.79
CA LEU A 86 -2.00 -4.61 -4.87
C LEU A 86 -1.29 -3.31 -5.21
N ASP A 87 -1.71 -2.69 -6.30
CA ASP A 87 -1.30 -1.36 -6.70
C ASP A 87 -2.20 -0.32 -6.01
N VAL A 88 -1.68 0.27 -4.94
CA VAL A 88 -2.46 1.16 -4.07
C VAL A 88 -2.54 2.56 -4.72
N PRO A 89 -3.73 3.20 -4.79
CA PRO A 89 -3.87 4.54 -5.36
C PRO A 89 -2.94 5.57 -4.72
N ASP A 90 -2.37 6.47 -5.53
CA ASP A 90 -1.43 7.50 -5.07
C ASP A 90 -2.02 8.40 -3.96
N ALA A 91 -3.34 8.60 -3.96
CA ALA A 91 -4.05 9.36 -2.94
C ALA A 91 -3.90 8.76 -1.52
N ALA A 92 -3.57 7.47 -1.41
CA ALA A 92 -3.29 6.82 -0.14
C ALA A 92 -1.99 7.34 0.51
N PHE A 93 -1.00 7.74 -0.29
CA PHE A 93 0.30 8.21 0.19
C PHE A 93 0.48 9.73 0.07
N ALA A 94 -0.50 10.44 -0.52
CA ALA A 94 -0.48 11.89 -0.62
C ALA A 94 -0.34 12.55 0.77
N PRO A 95 0.45 13.63 0.91
CA PRO A 95 0.58 14.34 2.18
C PRO A 95 -0.76 14.92 2.62
N ASP A 96 -1.07 14.75 3.90
CA ASP A 96 -2.20 15.41 4.57
C ASP A 96 -1.76 16.20 5.81
N GLY A 97 -0.46 16.16 6.14
CA GLY A 97 0.15 16.87 7.26
C GLY A 97 -0.13 16.28 8.64
N VAL A 98 -0.83 15.13 8.73
CA VAL A 98 -1.28 14.56 10.01
C VAL A 98 -1.02 13.06 10.12
N SER A 99 -1.11 12.33 9.01
CA SER A 99 -1.02 10.87 9.01
C SER A 99 0.41 10.38 8.89
N ASP A 100 0.84 9.56 9.84
CA ASP A 100 2.12 8.83 9.85
C ASP A 100 1.96 7.37 9.40
N GLU A 101 0.74 6.90 9.16
CA GLU A 101 0.45 5.52 8.76
C GLU A 101 -0.74 5.43 7.81
N VAL A 102 -0.69 4.44 6.89
CA VAL A 102 -1.80 4.02 6.04
C VAL A 102 -2.10 2.56 6.33
N PHE A 103 -3.37 2.25 6.53
CA PHE A 103 -3.88 0.88 6.67
C PHE A 103 -4.51 0.49 5.35
N VAL A 104 -4.02 -0.57 4.72
CA VAL A 104 -4.59 -1.12 3.48
C VAL A 104 -5.23 -2.45 3.82
N SER A 105 -6.50 -2.63 3.45
CA SER A 105 -7.23 -3.85 3.76
C SER A 105 -7.82 -4.50 2.52
N VAL A 106 -7.83 -5.83 2.54
CA VAL A 106 -8.47 -6.69 1.54
C VAL A 106 -9.27 -7.77 2.25
N LEU A 107 -10.51 -7.94 1.81
CA LEU A 107 -11.38 -9.04 2.21
C LEU A 107 -12.20 -9.47 1.01
N ALA A 108 -12.59 -10.74 0.98
CA ALA A 108 -13.45 -11.32 -0.03
C ALA A 108 -14.16 -12.56 0.55
N THR A 109 -15.21 -13.03 -0.11
CA THR A 109 -15.91 -14.24 0.35
C THR A 109 -14.97 -15.44 0.36
N GLY A 110 -14.85 -16.10 1.53
CA GLY A 110 -13.96 -17.23 1.72
C GLY A 110 -12.51 -16.87 2.04
N TYR A 111 -12.18 -15.58 2.20
CA TYR A 111 -10.85 -15.10 2.59
C TYR A 111 -10.90 -14.45 3.97
N GLU A 112 -9.86 -14.69 4.77
CA GLU A 112 -9.65 -13.96 6.02
C GLU A 112 -9.33 -12.48 5.72
N PRO A 113 -9.96 -11.52 6.43
CA PRO A 113 -9.64 -10.11 6.28
C PRO A 113 -8.16 -9.85 6.55
N THR A 114 -7.46 -9.34 5.55
CA THR A 114 -6.03 -9.02 5.65
C THR A 114 -5.86 -7.51 5.73
N VAL A 115 -5.10 -7.05 6.73
CA VAL A 115 -4.78 -5.63 6.93
C VAL A 115 -3.27 -5.46 6.95
N LEU A 116 -2.76 -4.62 6.05
CA LEU A 116 -1.37 -4.23 5.99
C LEU A 116 -1.20 -2.82 6.55
N ARG A 117 -0.24 -2.66 7.45
CA ARG A 117 0.15 -1.38 8.02
C ARG A 117 1.33 -0.83 7.24
N VAL A 118 1.19 0.39 6.72
CA VAL A 118 2.20 1.10 5.95
C VAL A 118 2.65 2.33 6.72
N PRO A 119 3.84 2.32 7.33
CA PRO A 119 4.37 3.52 7.96
C PRO A 119 4.77 4.54 6.88
N LEU A 120 4.37 5.79 7.09
CA LEU A 120 4.77 6.94 6.29
C LEU A 120 5.92 7.65 6.98
N ILE A 121 6.91 8.06 6.19
CA ILE A 121 7.99 8.93 6.66
C ILE A 121 7.98 10.20 5.83
N ASP A 122 8.15 11.34 6.48
CA ASP A 122 8.33 12.57 5.73
C ASP A 122 9.67 12.50 4.98
N PRO A 123 9.68 12.79 3.66
CA PRO A 123 10.94 12.97 2.97
C PRO A 123 11.69 14.12 3.65
N ILE A 124 13.02 13.99 3.74
CA ILE A 124 13.86 15.10 4.20
C ILE A 124 13.54 16.30 3.29
N LYS A 125 12.97 17.37 3.86
CA LYS A 125 12.73 18.60 3.12
C LYS A 125 14.08 19.18 2.71
N THR A 126 14.39 19.15 1.42
CA THR A 126 15.62 19.73 0.86
C THR A 126 15.54 21.26 0.71
N ASP A 127 14.61 21.93 1.38
CA ASP A 127 14.47 23.38 1.35
C ASP A 127 15.40 24.05 2.37
N VAL A 128 16.70 23.79 2.26
CA VAL A 128 17.68 24.78 2.67
C VAL A 128 17.88 25.70 1.47
N THR A 129 16.98 26.66 1.29
CA THR A 129 17.33 27.86 0.51
C THR A 129 18.44 28.57 1.28
N LEU A 130 19.70 28.26 0.95
CA LEU A 130 20.85 29.08 1.30
C LEU A 130 20.63 30.44 0.63
N SER A 131 19.94 31.36 1.29
CA SER A 131 19.95 32.75 0.88
C SER A 131 21.40 33.20 0.99
N THR A 132 22.03 33.36 -0.17
CA THR A 132 23.41 33.82 -0.37
C THR A 132 23.97 34.52 0.86
N VAL A 133 24.99 33.93 1.49
CA VAL A 133 25.89 34.65 2.39
C VAL A 133 26.39 35.84 1.58
N SER A 134 25.85 37.02 1.84
CA SER A 134 26.35 38.26 1.26
C SER A 134 27.76 38.42 1.80
N THR A 135 28.75 38.28 0.94
CA THR A 135 30.14 38.56 1.31
C THR A 135 30.17 40.01 1.77
N ARG A 136 30.26 40.24 3.09
CA ARG A 136 30.57 41.56 3.62
C ARG A 136 31.91 41.95 3.01
N THR A 137 31.89 42.93 2.12
CA THR A 137 33.10 43.63 1.71
C THR A 137 33.49 44.46 2.92
N ASP A 138 34.33 43.89 3.78
CA ASP A 138 34.91 44.62 4.89
C ASP A 138 36.02 45.53 4.31
N ASN A 139 35.66 46.81 4.21
CA ASN A 139 36.45 48.05 4.13
C ASN A 139 37.87 48.00 3.52
#